data_AF-A0A829HAD5-F1
#
_entry.id   AF-A0A829HAD5-F1
#
_cell.length_a   1.000
_cell.length_b   1.000
_cell.length_c   1.000
_cell.angle_alpha   90.00
_cell.angle_beta   90.00
_cell.angle_gamma   90.00
#
_symmetry.space_group_name_H-M   'P 1'
#
loop_
_entity.id
_entity.type
_entity.pdbx_description
1 polymer ?
#
loop_
_entity_poly.entity_id
_entity_poly.type
_entity_poly.pdbx_seq_one_letter_code
_entity_poly.pdbx_strand_id
1 'polypeptide(L)' 'MKTGDDTFDDIYISKETGKVVGVMYEDVDYKLVPIKQEDEK' A
#
# COMPACT_ATOMS: atom_id res chain seq x y z
N MET A 1 16.74 -13.18 10.99
CA MET A 1 15.50 -12.50 10.57
C MET A 1 15.76 -11.97 9.18
N LYS A 2 15.20 -12.62 8.16
CA LYS A 2 15.18 -12.07 6.80
C LYS A 2 13.96 -11.16 6.71
N THR A 3 14.13 -9.91 7.11
CA THR A 3 13.05 -8.93 7.16
C THR A 3 12.74 -8.31 5.78
N GLY A 4 13.30 -8.87 4.70
CA GLY A 4 13.29 -8.26 3.37
C GLY A 4 12.86 -9.20 2.23
N ASP A 5 12.27 -10.36 2.52
CA ASP A 5 11.75 -11.25 1.47
C ASP A 5 10.23 -11.02 1.20
N ASP A 6 9.48 -10.33 2.08
CA ASP A 6 8.03 -10.08 1.95
C ASP A 6 7.67 -8.60 2.21
N THR A 7 8.38 -7.67 1.58
CA THR A 7 8.13 -6.23 1.75
C THR A 7 8.00 -5.51 0.42
N PHE A 8 7.23 -4.43 0.40
CA PHE A 8 7.20 -3.51 -0.73
C PHE A 8 8.52 -2.74 -0.83
N ASP A 9 8.93 -2.44 -2.06
CA ASP A 9 10.15 -1.67 -2.35
C ASP A 9 9.97 -0.21 -1.91
N ASP A 10 8.79 0.37 -2.19
CA ASP A 10 8.39 1.72 -1.78
C ASP A 10 6.89 1.83 -1.52
N ILE A 11 6.50 2.92 -0.86
CA ILE A 11 5.10 3.28 -0.60
C ILE A 11 4.78 4.68 -1.14
N TYR A 12 3.60 4.84 -1.72
CA TYR A 12 3.08 6.14 -2.17
C TYR A 12 2.14 6.72 -1.12
N ILE A 13 2.49 7.90 -0.61
CA ILE A 13 1.67 8.66 0.35
C ILE A 13 1.08 9.89 -0.34
N SER A 14 -0.23 10.07 -0.22
CA SER A 14 -0.93 11.28 -0.69
C SER A 14 -0.46 12.49 0.10
N LYS A 15 0.09 13.51 -0.58
CA LYS A 15 0.48 14.78 0.05
C LYS A 15 -0.70 15.55 0.65
N GLU A 16 -1.89 15.36 0.11
CA GLU A 16 -3.11 16.06 0.54
C GLU A 16 -3.70 15.44 1.80
N THR A 17 -3.68 14.11 1.91
CA THR A 17 -4.39 13.38 2.99
C THR A 17 -3.47 12.70 3.99
N GLY A 18 -2.18 12.54 3.66
CA GLY A 18 -1.24 11.74 4.44
C GLY A 18 -1.49 10.24 4.41
N LYS A 19 -2.42 9.75 3.57
CA LYS A 19 -2.78 8.33 3.48
C LYS A 19 -1.95 7.59 2.44
N VAL A 20 -1.71 6.29 2.68
CA VAL A 20 -1.10 5.40 1.70
C VAL A 20 -2.10 5.16 0.55
N VAL A 21 -1.64 5.38 -0.68
CA VAL A 21 -2.46 5.27 -1.91
C VAL A 21 -1.92 4.29 -2.93
N GLY A 22 -0.73 3.74 -2.69
CA GLY A 22 -0.08 2.79 -3.58
C GLY A 22 1.20 2.25 -2.99
N VAL A 23 1.77 1.25 -3.67
CA VAL A 23 3.04 0.61 -3.33
C VAL A 23 3.79 0.25 -4.61
N MET A 24 5.11 0.16 -4.53
CA MET A 24 5.95 -0.44 -5.56
C MET A 24 6.37 -1.85 -5.12
N TYR A 25 6.26 -2.82 -6.01
CA TYR A 25 6.68 -4.20 -5.78
C TYR A 25 7.29 -4.78 -7.04
N GLU A 26 8.56 -5.21 -6.96
CA GLU A 26 9.30 -5.80 -8.07
C GLU A 26 9.28 -4.90 -9.33
N ASP A 27 9.58 -3.61 -9.15
CA ASP A 27 9.55 -2.58 -10.20
C ASP A 27 8.16 -2.32 -10.82
N VAL A 28 7.08 -2.78 -10.18
CA VAL A 28 5.69 -2.57 -10.63
C VAL A 28 4.91 -1.68 -9.67
N ASP A 29 4.23 -0.68 -10.23
CA ASP A 29 3.34 0.24 -9.52
C ASP A 29 1.96 -0.39 -9.23
N TYR A 30 1.56 -0.46 -7.96
CA TYR A 30 0.22 -0.87 -7.54
C TYR A 30 -0.52 0.29 -6.87
N LYS A 31 -1.75 0.56 -7.34
CA LYS A 31 -2.66 1.52 -6.71
C LYS A 31 -3.56 0.83 -5.69
N LEU A 32 -3.59 1.34 -4.46
CA LEU A 32 -4.51 0.84 -3.44
C LEU A 32 -5.92 1.38 -3.71
N VAL A 33 -6.87 0.45 -3.83
CA VAL A 33 -8.29 0.78 -3.91
C VAL A 33 -8.88 0.58 -2.52
N PRO A 34 -9.53 1.60 -1.93
CA PRO A 34 -10.19 1.45 -0.64
C PRO A 34 -11.24 0.35 -0.74
N ILE A 35 -11.07 -0.71 0.04
CA ILE A 35 -12.15 -1.65 0.28
C ILE A 35 -13.11 -0.93 1.21
N LYS A 36 -14.36 -0.74 0.78
CA LYS A 36 -15.41 -0.36 1.71
C LYS A 36 -15.52 -1.52 2.69
N GLN A 37 -15.05 -1.33 3.92
CA GLN A 37 -15.49 -2.19 5.01
C GLN A 37 -16.99 -1.93 5.11
N GLU A 38 -17.80 -2.82 4.52
CA GLU A 38 -19.13 -3.02 5.05
C GLU A 38 -18.87 -3.46 6.49
N ASP A 39 -19.27 -2.64 7.47
CA ASP A 39 -19.16 -2.99 8.87
C ASP A 39 -19.70 -4.41 9.03
N GLU A 40 -18.83 -5.39 9.33
CA GLU A 40 -19.26 -6.72 9.75
C GLU A 40 -20.12 -6.50 11.00
N LYS A 41 -21.42 -6.63 10.81
CA LYS A 41 -22.44 -6.39 11.84
C LYS A 41 -22.54 -7.57 12.79
#